data_AF-A0A3N5QJM5-F1
#
_entry.id   AF-A0A3N5QJM5-F1
#
_cell.length_a   1.000
_cell.length_b   1.000
_cell.length_c   1.000
_cell.angle_alpha   90.00
_cell.angle_beta   90.00
_cell.angle_gamma   90.00
#
_symmetry.space_group_name_H-M   'P 1'
#
loop_
_entity.id
_entity.type
_entity.pdbx_description
1 polymer ?
#
loop_
_entity_poly.entity_id
_entity_poly.type
_entity_poly.pdbx_seq_one_letter_code
_entity_poly.pdbx_strand_id
1 'polypeptide(L)'
;MTLTIVEHATCTFCGCVCDDIELHADGDRIVKTKSACSLGESWFKYHTAEYKYPDALINGQPASVDDAIETAAEYLYQANMPLIYGLSNVTCEAQREAVSLA
;
A
#
# COMPACT_ATOMS: atom_id res chain seq x y z
N MET A 1 -10.22 -0.83 -26.08
CA MET A 1 -9.67 -0.57 -24.74
C MET A 1 -8.78 0.65 -24.86
N THR A 2 -8.98 1.65 -24.00
CA THR A 2 -8.30 2.94 -24.11
C THR A 2 -7.13 2.94 -23.13
N LEU A 3 -5.91 3.11 -23.64
CA LEU A 3 -4.72 3.25 -22.83
C LEU A 3 -4.76 4.59 -22.09
N THR A 4 -4.64 4.55 -20.76
CA THR A 4 -4.47 5.74 -19.92
C THR A 4 -2.98 5.97 -19.68
N ILE A 5 -2.51 7.18 -19.96
CA ILE A 5 -1.12 7.58 -19.74
C ILE A 5 -1.09 8.52 -18.54
N VAL A 6 -0.30 8.18 -17.52
CA VAL A 6 0.00 9.04 -16.38
C VAL A 6 1.45 9.48 -16.50
N GLU A 7 1.64 10.79 -16.69
CA GLU A 7 2.96 11.42 -16.70
C GLU A 7 3.35 11.85 -15.29
N HIS A 8 4.66 11.97 -15.03
CA HIS A 8 5.22 12.46 -13.76
C HIS A 8 4.75 11.67 -12.51
N ALA A 9 4.60 10.35 -12.65
CA ALA A 9 4.28 9.50 -11.53
C ALA A 9 5.50 9.35 -10.61
N THR A 10 5.26 9.41 -9.30
CA THR A 10 6.30 9.19 -8.29
C THR A 10 6.49 7.70 -8.00
N CYS A 11 7.73 7.22 -8.11
CA CYS A 11 8.13 5.87 -7.72
C CYS A 11 8.34 5.79 -6.21
N THR A 12 7.56 4.93 -5.53
CA THR A 12 7.60 4.74 -4.07
C THR A 12 8.35 3.48 -3.63
N PHE A 13 9.22 2.92 -4.49
CA PHE A 13 9.93 1.68 -4.17
C PHE A 13 11.12 1.88 -3.22
N CYS A 14 12.02 2.83 -3.55
CA CYS A 14 13.21 3.12 -2.75
C CYS A 14 13.25 4.59 -2.34
N GLY A 15 14.24 4.97 -1.53
CA GLY A 15 14.41 6.34 -1.05
C GLY A 15 14.83 7.38 -2.10
N CYS A 16 14.94 7.03 -3.38
CA CYS A 16 15.25 8.00 -4.44
C CYS A 16 14.03 8.83 -4.85
N VAL A 17 12.82 8.25 -4.75
CA VAL A 17 11.56 8.96 -4.99
C VAL A 17 11.48 9.65 -6.36
N CYS A 18 11.96 8.98 -7.42
CA CYS A 18 11.93 9.54 -8.79
C CYS A 18 10.50 9.90 -9.19
N ASP A 19 10.29 11.10 -9.72
CA ASP A 19 8.99 11.70 -10.03
C ASP A 19 8.76 11.94 -11.53
N ASP A 20 9.56 11.30 -12.37
CA ASP A 20 9.55 11.44 -13.83
C ASP A 20 9.07 10.17 -14.55
N ILE A 21 8.33 9.29 -13.85
CA ILE A 21 7.89 8.02 -14.40
C ILE A 21 6.64 8.21 -15.26
N GLU A 22 6.67 7.68 -16.48
CA GLU A 22 5.49 7.59 -17.35
C GLU A 22 4.87 6.19 -17.23
N LEU A 23 3.61 6.12 -16.78
CA LEU A 23 2.88 4.87 -16.60
C LEU A 23 1.80 4.72 -17.68
N HIS A 24 1.73 3.53 -18.26
CA HIS A 24 0.74 3.15 -19.26
C HIS A 24 -0.18 2.12 -18.65
N ALA A 25 -1.43 2.47 -18.44
CA ALA A 25 -2.44 1.60 -17.84
C ALA A 25 -3.48 1.16 -18.88
N ASP A 26 -3.83 -0.12 -18.83
CA ASP A 26 -4.98 -0.71 -19.53
C ASP A 26 -5.99 -1.19 -18.48
N GLY A 27 -7.05 -0.41 -18.29
CA GLY A 27 -7.94 -0.55 -17.14
C GLY A 27 -7.18 -0.35 -15.83
N ASP A 28 -7.29 -1.32 -14.92
CA ASP A 28 -6.65 -1.29 -13.59
C ASP A 28 -5.22 -1.83 -13.58
N ARG A 29 -4.66 -2.17 -14.74
CA ARG A 29 -3.34 -2.79 -14.84
C ARG A 29 -2.34 -1.88 -15.53
N ILE A 30 -1.22 -1.60 -14.84
CA ILE A 30 -0.07 -0.94 -15.44
C ILE A 30 0.66 -1.96 -16.33
N VAL A 31 0.68 -1.70 -17.63
CA VAL A 31 1.24 -2.61 -18.64
C VAL A 31 2.64 -2.20 -19.08
N LYS A 32 3.00 -0.92 -18.94
CA LYS A 32 4.32 -0.40 -19.32
C LYS A 32 4.71 0.80 -18.46
N THR A 33 6.02 0.91 -18.22
CA THR A 33 6.66 2.06 -17.58
C THR A 33 7.74 2.63 -18.49
N LYS A 34 8.00 3.94 -18.42
CA LYS A 34 9.21 4.58 -18.95
C LYS A 34 9.95 5.31 -17.81
N SER A 35 11.26 5.46 -17.95
CA SER A 35 12.16 6.09 -16.96
C SER A 35 12.30 5.35 -15.61
N ALA A 36 11.52 4.28 -15.38
CA ALA A 36 11.69 3.43 -14.20
C ALA A 36 12.94 2.54 -14.33
N CYS A 37 13.71 2.41 -13.25
CA CYS A 37 14.73 1.36 -13.14
C CYS A 37 14.09 -0.03 -12.96
N SER A 38 14.88 -1.09 -12.93
CA SER A 38 14.38 -2.48 -12.78
C SER A 38 13.53 -2.69 -11.51
N LEU A 39 13.84 -1.98 -10.43
CA LEU A 39 13.09 -2.03 -9.18
C LEU A 39 11.72 -1.34 -9.32
N GLY A 40 11.70 -0.14 -9.89
CA GLY A 40 10.46 0.61 -10.14
C GLY A 40 9.56 -0.09 -11.16
N GLU A 41 10.14 -0.66 -12.23
CA GLU A 41 9.38 -1.46 -13.19
C GLU A 41 8.71 -2.65 -12.50
N SER A 42 9.44 -3.36 -11.63
CA SER A 42 8.90 -4.48 -10.88
C SER A 42 7.79 -4.06 -9.92
N TRP A 43 7.98 -2.94 -9.23
CA TRP A 43 7.00 -2.34 -8.32
C TRP A 43 5.67 -2.06 -9.03
N PHE A 44 5.70 -1.38 -10.17
CA PHE A 44 4.49 -0.98 -10.88
C PHE A 44 3.81 -2.12 -11.64
N LYS A 45 4.55 -3.03 -12.28
CA LYS A 45 3.95 -4.05 -13.18
C LYS A 45 3.51 -5.33 -12.48
N TYR A 46 4.10 -5.66 -11.34
CA TYR A 46 3.88 -6.95 -10.67
C TYR A 46 3.14 -6.85 -9.34
N HIS A 47 2.79 -5.64 -8.88
CA HIS A 47 1.76 -5.50 -7.86
C HIS A 47 0.41 -5.91 -8.47
N THR A 48 -0.18 -6.98 -7.94
CA THR A 48 -1.49 -7.46 -8.40
C THR A 48 -2.56 -6.94 -7.46
N ALA A 49 -3.57 -6.26 -7.99
CA ALA A 49 -4.84 -6.01 -7.29
C ALA A 49 -5.75 -7.25 -7.26
N GLU A 50 -5.20 -8.44 -7.52
CA GLU A 50 -5.96 -9.69 -7.46
C GLU A 50 -6.39 -9.96 -6.02
N TYR A 51 -7.69 -9.99 -5.80
CA TYR A 51 -8.30 -10.27 -4.50
C TYR A 51 -8.17 -11.76 -4.16
N LYS A 52 -6.98 -12.17 -3.71
CA LYS A 52 -6.63 -13.57 -3.38
C LYS A 52 -6.92 -13.95 -1.94
N TYR A 53 -7.04 -12.95 -1.05
CA TYR A 53 -7.17 -13.13 0.39
C TYR A 53 -8.33 -12.27 0.89
N PRO A 54 -8.99 -12.66 1.99
CA PRO A 54 -9.96 -11.79 2.64
C PRO A 54 -9.26 -10.52 3.14
N ASP A 55 -9.99 -9.40 3.17
CA ASP A 55 -9.50 -8.11 3.66
C ASP A 55 -8.93 -8.19 5.08
N ALA A 56 -9.50 -9.06 5.92
CA ALA A 56 -9.05 -9.27 7.28
C ALA A 56 -9.27 -10.71 7.77
N LEU A 57 -8.51 -11.08 8.80
CA LEU A 57 -8.67 -12.32 9.56
C LEU A 57 -8.70 -12.02 11.05
N ILE A 58 -9.67 -12.58 11.78
CA ILE A 58 -9.70 -12.59 13.25
C ILE A 58 -9.59 -14.04 13.69
N ASN A 59 -8.56 -14.37 14.49
CA ASN A 59 -8.27 -15.73 14.93
C ASN A 59 -8.20 -16.75 13.77
N GLY A 60 -7.65 -16.30 12.63
CA GLY A 60 -7.50 -17.11 11.41
C GLY A 60 -8.78 -17.33 10.61
N GLN A 61 -9.90 -16.69 10.98
CA GLN A 61 -11.16 -16.75 10.24
C GLN A 61 -11.41 -15.45 9.47
N PRO A 62 -11.96 -15.49 8.24
CA PRO A 62 -12.36 -14.29 7.51
C PRO A 62 -13.28 -13.38 8.33
N ALA A 63 -13.00 -12.08 8.30
CA ALA A 63 -13.77 -11.06 8.99
C ALA A 63 -13.99 -9.84 8.10
N SER A 64 -14.95 -9.00 8.46
CA SER A 64 -15.11 -7.70 7.82
C SER A 64 -13.98 -6.75 8.26
N VAL A 65 -13.73 -5.71 7.46
CA VAL A 65 -12.78 -4.64 7.82
C VAL A 65 -13.21 -3.94 9.11
N ASP A 66 -14.51 -3.69 9.28
CA ASP A 66 -15.06 -3.03 10.47
C ASP A 66 -14.82 -3.86 11.74
N ASP A 67 -15.09 -5.17 11.70
CA ASP A 67 -14.84 -6.07 12.83
C ASP A 67 -13.34 -6.13 13.18
N ALA A 68 -12.48 -6.11 12.16
CA ALA A 68 -11.03 -6.15 12.33
C ALA A 68 -10.49 -4.85 12.94
N ILE A 69 -11.02 -3.70 12.54
CA ILE A 69 -10.69 -2.40 13.13
C ILE A 69 -11.09 -2.36 14.61
N GLU A 70 -12.32 -2.75 14.94
CA GLU A 70 -12.80 -2.77 16.33
C GLU A 70 -11.95 -3.69 17.21
N THR A 71 -11.64 -4.89 16.72
CA THR A 71 -10.79 -5.86 17.42
C THR A 71 -9.37 -5.33 17.64
N ALA A 72 -8.77 -4.70 16.61
CA ALA A 72 -7.44 -4.12 16.73
C ALA A 72 -7.41 -2.93 17.71
N ALA A 73 -8.46 -2.10 17.71
CA ALA A 73 -8.61 -0.98 18.64
C ALA A 73 -8.68 -1.46 20.09
N GLU A 74 -9.41 -2.55 20.36
CA GLU A 74 -9.47 -3.13 21.71
C GLU A 74 -8.10 -3.64 22.18
N TYR A 75 -7.34 -4.32 21.31
CA TYR A 75 -5.98 -4.77 21.65
C TYR A 75 -5.02 -3.61 21.95
N LEU A 76 -5.07 -2.54 21.15
CA LEU A 76 -4.26 -1.36 21.36
C LEU A 76 -4.65 -0.64 22.66
N TYR A 77 -5.95 -0.50 22.93
CA TYR A 77 -6.46 0.13 24.14
C TYR A 77 -6.06 -0.62 25.42
N GLN A 78 -6.02 -1.95 25.37
CA GLN A 78 -5.62 -2.79 26.51
C GLN A 78 -4.09 -2.90 26.67
N ALA A 79 -3.31 -2.47 25.68
CA ALA A 79 -1.85 -2.58 25.72
C ALA A 79 -1.22 -1.53 26.64
N ASN A 80 -0.26 -1.94 27.47
CA ASN A 80 0.51 -1.01 28.30
C ASN A 80 1.66 -0.32 27.53
N MET A 81 2.15 -0.96 26.47
CA MET A 81 3.31 -0.52 25.67
C MET A 81 3.16 -1.06 24.24
N PRO A 82 2.22 -0.51 23.45
CA PRO A 82 2.04 -0.94 22.07
C PRO A 82 3.28 -0.65 21.23
N LEU A 83 3.64 -1.57 20.32
CA LEU A 83 4.69 -1.36 19.32
C LEU A 83 4.04 -1.25 17.94
N ILE A 84 4.27 -0.13 17.28
CA ILE A 84 3.90 0.08 15.88
C ILE A 84 5.17 -0.01 15.04
N TYR A 85 5.18 -0.95 14.09
CA TYR A 85 6.35 -1.29 13.27
C TYR A 85 5.99 -1.36 11.78
N GLY A 86 6.98 -1.17 10.91
CA GLY A 86 6.85 -1.24 9.45
C GLY A 86 6.96 0.14 8.81
N LEU A 87 5.82 0.79 8.56
CA LEU A 87 5.58 2.19 8.13
C LEU A 87 6.42 2.79 6.97
N SER A 88 7.43 2.10 6.46
CA SER A 88 8.42 2.65 5.52
C SER A 88 7.84 2.89 4.13
N ASN A 89 6.72 2.24 3.80
CA ASN A 89 6.03 2.32 2.51
C ASN A 89 4.58 2.83 2.64
N VAL A 90 4.27 3.60 3.69
CA VAL A 90 2.99 4.32 3.81
C VAL A 90 3.23 5.83 3.74
N THR A 91 2.17 6.60 3.54
CA THR A 91 2.29 8.07 3.46
C THR A 91 2.61 8.70 4.81
N CYS A 92 3.11 9.93 4.79
CA CYS A 92 3.39 10.69 6.02
C CYS A 92 2.12 10.93 6.86
N GLU A 93 0.96 11.08 6.21
CA GLU A 93 -0.34 11.20 6.86
C GLU A 93 -0.66 9.91 7.65
N ALA A 94 -0.47 8.74 7.04
CA ALA A 94 -0.66 7.47 7.73
C ALA A 94 0.33 7.28 8.89
N GLN A 95 1.59 7.68 8.72
CA GLN A 95 2.57 7.65 9.82
C GLN A 95 2.18 8.56 10.99
N ARG A 96 1.62 9.74 10.72
CA ARG A 96 1.14 10.67 11.75
C ARG A 96 0.01 10.08 12.57
N GLU A 97 -0.96 9.46 11.91
CA GLU A 97 -2.05 8.76 12.61
C GLU A 97 -1.51 7.57 13.40
N ALA A 98 -0.59 6.79 12.83
CA ALA A 98 0.04 5.68 13.52
C ALA A 98 0.75 6.12 14.82
N VAL A 99 1.49 7.24 14.81
CA VAL A 99 2.11 7.79 16.03
C VAL A 99 1.07 8.11 17.11
N SER A 100 -0.15 8.48 16.73
CA SER A 100 -1.22 8.81 17.69
C SER A 100 -1.84 7.56 18.36
N LEU A 101 -1.55 6.36 17.84
CA LEU A 101 -2.00 5.09 18.40
C LEU A 101 -1.02 4.49 19.43
N ALA A 102 0.19 5.06 19.57
CA ALA A 102 1.26 4.54 20.42
C ALA A 102 1.39 5.28 21.76
#